data_AF-A0A933KFV1-F1
#
_entry.id   AF-A0A933KFV1-F1
#
_cell.length_a   1.000
_cell.length_b   1.000
_cell.length_c   1.000
_cell.angle_alpha   90.00
_cell.angle_beta   90.00
_cell.angle_gamma   90.00
#
_symmetry.space_group_name_H-M   'P 1'
#
loop_
_entity.id
_entity.type
_entity.pdbx_description
1 polymer ?
#
loop_
_entity_poly.entity_id
_entity_poly.type
_entity_poly.pdbx_seq_one_letter_code
_entity_poly.pdbx_strand_id
1 'polypeptide(L)'
;MIKSGSVKIVKEAAGHPQKVLAYLREGDFFGEMGVMKDSPRSASAYTMERSCLWKIRKPAFLAFLEANPIIAMKVRSAMVRRYSDNVFTISKK
;
A
#
# COMPACT_ATOMS: atom_id res chain seq x y z
N MET A 1 -7.11 0.07 4.45
CA MET A 1 -7.01 1.39 5.11
C MET A 1 -6.91 1.18 6.60
N ILE A 2 -6.15 2.01 7.29
CA ILE A 2 -5.96 1.97 8.75
C ILE A 2 -7.01 2.89 9.37
N LYS A 3 -7.97 2.29 10.10
CA LYS A 3 -8.97 3.03 10.89
C LYS A 3 -8.38 3.50 12.22
N SER A 4 -7.51 2.70 12.83
CA SER A 4 -6.76 3.07 14.04
C SER A 4 -5.52 2.19 14.18
N GLY A 5 -4.53 2.67 14.93
CA GLY A 5 -3.25 2.01 15.16
C GLY A 5 -2.22 2.28 14.05
N SER A 6 -1.22 1.41 13.95
CA SER A 6 -0.09 1.58 13.03
C SER A 6 0.40 0.28 12.42
N VAL A 7 1.01 0.38 11.24
CA VAL A 7 1.50 -0.74 10.43
C VAL A 7 2.85 -0.41 9.83
N LYS A 8 3.82 -1.31 9.92
CA LYS A 8 5.07 -1.25 9.15
C LYS A 8 5.00 -2.12 7.90
N ILE A 9 5.51 -1.62 6.78
CA ILE A 9 5.67 -2.36 5.53
C ILE A 9 7.13 -2.80 5.41
N VAL A 10 7.36 -4.10 5.22
CA VAL A 10 8.69 -4.70 5.20
C VAL A 10 8.86 -5.51 3.93
N LYS A 11 9.97 -5.25 3.21
CA LYS A 11 10.38 -6.08 2.08
C LYS A 11 11.44 -7.06 2.55
N GLU A 12 11.14 -8.34 2.37
CA GLU A 12 12.09 -9.43 2.57
C GLU A 12 12.80 -9.70 1.25
N ALA A 13 14.10 -9.93 1.32
CA ALA A 13 14.90 -10.41 0.20
C ALA A 13 15.76 -11.56 0.71
N ALA A 14 15.79 -12.67 -0.03
CA ALA A 14 16.51 -13.87 0.39
C ALA A 14 17.98 -13.55 0.71
N GLY A 15 18.42 -13.90 1.93
CA GLY A 15 19.79 -13.65 2.39
C GLY A 15 20.11 -12.18 2.73
N HIS A 16 19.14 -11.27 2.71
CA HIS A 16 19.35 -9.86 3.03
C HIS A 16 18.56 -9.46 4.27
N PRO A 17 19.07 -8.48 5.06
CA PRO A 17 18.32 -7.95 6.19
C PRO A 17 16.99 -7.35 5.74
N GLN A 18 15.94 -7.55 6.56
CA GLN A 18 14.62 -6.98 6.32
C GLN A 18 14.71 -5.46 6.14
N LYS A 19 14.19 -4.95 5.01
CA LYS A 19 14.14 -3.50 4.76
C LYS A 19 12.74 -2.98 5.07
N VAL A 20 12.63 -2.10 6.06
CA VAL A 20 11.39 -1.35 6.31
C VAL A 20 11.22 -0.31 5.19
N LEU A 21 10.09 -0.40 4.47
CA LEU A 21 9.75 0.51 3.39
C LEU A 21 8.95 1.71 3.87
N ALA A 22 8.06 1.51 4.84
CA ALA A 22 7.18 2.57 5.35
C ALA A 22 6.64 2.25 6.75
N TYR A 23 6.34 3.31 7.49
CA TYR A 23 5.49 3.29 8.69
C TYR A 23 4.21 4.04 8.38
N LEU A 24 3.08 3.36 8.53
CA LEU A 24 1.75 3.84 8.18
C LEU A 24 0.92 4.01 9.44
N ARG A 25 0.10 5.05 9.47
CA ARG A 25 -0.75 5.46 10.59
C ARG A 25 -2.21 5.53 10.17
N GLU A 26 -3.08 5.90 11.10
CA GLU A 26 -4.50 6.16 10.82
C GLU A 26 -4.69 7.05 9.58
N GLY A 27 -5.64 6.67 8.72
CA GLY A 27 -5.89 7.32 7.43
C GLY A 27 -5.08 6.76 6.27
N ASP A 28 -3.95 6.10 6.53
CA ASP A 28 -3.16 5.48 5.46
C ASP A 28 -3.81 4.21 4.91
N PHE A 29 -3.44 3.85 3.69
CA PHE A 29 -3.82 2.58 3.08
C PHE A 29 -2.61 1.94 2.41
N PHE A 30 -2.65 0.62 2.30
CA PHE A 30 -1.58 -0.20 1.71
C PHE A 30 -2.19 -1.40 0.98
N GLY A 31 -1.38 -2.06 0.15
CA GLY A 31 -1.78 -3.22 -0.66
C GLY A 31 -2.30 -2.85 -2.06
N GLU A 32 -2.27 -1.56 -2.40
CA GLU A 32 -2.63 -1.02 -3.71
C GLU A 32 -1.72 -1.54 -4.82
N MET A 33 -0.44 -1.80 -4.51
CA MET A 33 0.52 -2.30 -5.50
C MET A 33 0.10 -3.64 -6.11
N GLY A 34 -0.47 -4.55 -5.32
CA GLY A 34 -0.94 -5.85 -5.82
C GLY A 34 -2.17 -5.73 -6.73
N VAL A 35 -2.96 -4.66 -6.56
CA VAL A 35 -4.08 -4.36 -7.46
C VAL A 35 -3.57 -3.69 -8.74
N MET A 36 -2.65 -2.73 -8.63
CA MET A 36 -2.13 -1.96 -9.76
C MET A 36 -1.24 -2.77 -10.70
N LYS A 37 -0.37 -3.62 -10.17
CA LYS A 37 0.61 -4.39 -10.96
C LYS A 37 0.13 -5.76 -11.38
N ASP A 38 -1.10 -6.12 -10.97
CA ASP A 38 -1.61 -7.49 -11.08
C ASP A 38 -0.60 -8.56 -10.63
N SER A 39 0.21 -8.23 -9.61
CA SER A 39 1.33 -9.04 -9.15
C SER A 39 1.10 -9.61 -7.75
N PRO A 40 1.82 -10.68 -7.37
CA PRO A 40 1.89 -11.12 -5.98
C PRO A 40 2.30 -9.98 -5.03
N ARG A 41 2.04 -10.18 -3.73
CA ARG A 41 2.40 -9.19 -2.70
C ARG A 41 3.89 -8.87 -2.78
N SER A 42 4.21 -7.58 -2.90
CA SER A 42 5.59 -7.08 -3.05
C SER A 42 6.32 -6.86 -1.71
N ALA A 43 5.57 -6.88 -0.60
CA ALA A 43 6.06 -6.66 0.75
C ALA A 43 5.06 -7.24 1.77
N SER A 44 5.54 -7.49 2.98
CA SER A 44 4.75 -7.90 4.15
C SER A 44 4.32 -6.67 4.96
N ALA A 45 3.17 -6.77 5.62
CA ALA A 45 2.64 -5.72 6.48
C ALA A 45 2.48 -6.27 7.90
N TYR A 46 3.06 -5.58 8.89
CA TYR A 46 3.02 -5.98 10.29
C TYR A 46 2.39 -4.85 11.12
N THR A 47 1.40 -5.19 11.93
CA THR A 47 0.86 -4.25 12.93
C THR A 47 1.91 -3.99 14.01
N MET A 48 2.11 -2.73 14.36
CA MET A 48 3.04 -2.33 15.43
C MET A 48 2.35 -2.23 16.79
N GLU A 49 1.02 -2.20 16.79
CA GLU A 49 0.14 -2.12 17.95
C GLU A 49 -1.23 -2.74 17.63
N ARG A 50 -2.19 -2.64 18.54
CA ARG A 50 -3.58 -3.05 18.26
C ARG A 50 -4.17 -2.11 17.20
N SER A 51 -4.37 -2.64 16.00
CA SER A 51 -4.85 -1.86 14.85
C SER A 51 -6.22 -2.32 14.36
N CYS A 52 -7.05 -1.39 13.89
CA CYS A 52 -8.30 -1.68 13.19
C CYS A 52 -8.14 -1.33 11.72
N LEU A 53 -8.47 -2.26 10.83
CA LEU A 53 -8.27 -2.11 9.39
C LEU A 53 -9.58 -2.30 8.62
N TRP A 54 -9.79 -1.45 7.62
CA TRP A 54 -10.81 -1.66 6.59
C TRP A 54 -10.20 -2.33 5.37
N LYS A 55 -10.86 -3.40 4.92
CA LYS A 55 -10.46 -4.21 3.77
C LYS A 55 -11.52 -4.12 2.68
N ILE A 56 -11.09 -3.76 1.47
CA ILE A 56 -11.88 -3.90 0.26
C ILE A 56 -11.27 -5.05 -0.55
N ARG A 57 -12.10 -5.95 -1.08
CA ARG A 57 -11.63 -7.06 -1.94
C ARG A 57 -11.33 -6.53 -3.34
N LYS A 58 -10.32 -7.10 -4.02
CA LYS A 58 -9.89 -6.68 -5.37
C LYS A 58 -11.06 -6.59 -6.37
N PRO A 59 -11.96 -7.59 -6.51
CA PRO A 59 -13.07 -7.49 -7.47
C PRO A 59 -14.01 -6.33 -7.18
N ALA A 60 -14.37 -6.11 -5.91
CA ALA A 60 -15.23 -5.01 -5.49
C ALA A 60 -14.57 -3.64 -5.72
N PHE A 61 -13.26 -3.55 -5.49
CA PHE A 61 -12.51 -2.33 -5.74
C PHE A 61 -12.44 -2.00 -7.24
N LEU A 62 -12.15 -2.99 -8.09
CA LEU A 62 -12.12 -2.80 -9.55
C LEU A 62 -13.49 -2.37 -10.09
N ALA A 63 -14.57 -3.06 -9.71
CA ALA A 63 -15.92 -2.69 -10.09
C ALA A 63 -16.29 -1.27 -9.64
N PHE A 64 -15.86 -0.85 -8.45
CA PHE A 64 -16.06 0.51 -7.97
C PHE A 64 -15.32 1.55 -8.82
N LEU A 65 -14.08 1.28 -9.22
CA LEU A 65 -13.30 2.18 -10.08
C LEU A 65 -13.89 2.28 -11.49
N GLU A 66 -14.35 1.16 -12.05
CA GLU A 66 -15.03 1.10 -13.35
C GLU A 66 -16.32 1.92 -13.35
N ALA A 67 -17.13 1.79 -12.29
CA ALA A 67 -18.36 2.56 -12.13
C ALA A 67 -18.12 4.06 -11.85
N ASN A 68 -16.91 4.46 -11.43
CA ASN A 68 -16.61 5.85 -11.02
C ASN A 68 -15.30 6.40 -11.63
N PRO A 69 -15.27 6.75 -12.94
CA PRO A 69 -14.06 7.15 -13.64
C PRO A 69 -13.31 8.37 -13.04
N ILE A 70 -14.04 9.36 -12.53
CA ILE A 70 -13.45 10.56 -11.90
C ILE A 70 -12.69 10.16 -10.62
N ILE A 71 -13.28 9.26 -9.82
CA ILE A 71 -12.65 8.74 -8.61
C ILE A 71 -11.43 7.90 -8.98
N ALA A 72 -11.54 7.07 -10.02
CA ALA A 72 -10.43 6.27 -10.51
C ALA A 72 -9.22 7.12 -10.90
N MET A 73 -9.43 8.27 -11.55
CA MET A 73 -8.35 9.21 -11.87
C MET A 73 -7.69 9.79 -10.61
N LYS A 74 -8.48 10.21 -9.62
CA LYS A 74 -7.95 10.72 -8.34
C LYS A 74 -7.13 9.65 -7.60
N VAL A 75 -7.65 8.43 -7.56
CA VAL A 75 -7.00 7.27 -6.95
C VAL A 75 -5.68 6.97 -7.65
N ARG A 76 -5.67 6.95 -9.00
CA ARG A 76 -4.46 6.75 -9.80
C ARG A 76 -3.41 7.81 -9.51
N SER A 77 -3.77 9.09 -9.50
CA SER A 77 -2.85 10.19 -9.20
C SER A 77 -2.27 10.10 -7.78
N ALA A 78 -3.09 9.74 -6.79
CA ALA A 78 -2.63 9.52 -5.42
C ALA A 78 -1.65 8.34 -5.33
N MET A 79 -1.89 7.26 -6.07
CA MET A 79 -1.01 6.09 -6.12
C MET A 79 0.33 6.39 -6.81
N VAL A 80 0.33 7.15 -7.91
CA VAL A 80 1.57 7.57 -8.60
C VAL A 80 2.46 8.39 -7.66
N ARG A 81 1.88 9.35 -6.95
CA ARG A 81 2.62 10.21 -6.01
C ARG A 81 3.31 9.39 -4.91
N ARG A 82 2.59 8.43 -4.32
CA ARG A 82 3.15 7.50 -3.33
C ARG A 82 4.24 6.59 -3.91
N TYR A 83 4.14 6.20 -5.17
CA TYR A 83 5.16 5.39 -5.83
C TYR A 83 6.47 6.18 -6.01
N SER A 84 6.38 7.46 -6.37
CA SER A 84 7.54 8.36 -6.42
C SER A 84 8.19 8.47 -5.03
N ASP A 85 7.41 8.77 -3.99
CA ASP A 85 7.94 8.94 -2.63
C ASP A 85 8.60 7.66 -2.07
N ASN A 86 8.04 6.50 -2.40
CA ASN A 86 8.60 5.19 -2.01
C ASN A 86 9.83 4.80 -2.85
N VAL A 87 9.90 5.18 -4.13
CA VAL A 87 11.09 4.95 -4.98
C VAL A 87 12.25 5.88 -4.57
N PHE A 88 11.98 7.13 -4.20
CA PHE A 88 13.01 8.05 -3.69
C PHE A 88 13.60 7.58 -2.35
N THR A 89 12.83 6.87 -1.52
CA THR A 89 13.34 6.25 -0.29
C THR A 89 14.20 5.00 -0.57
N ILE A 90 14.05 4.37 -1.75
CA ILE A 90 14.84 3.21 -2.17
C ILE A 90 16.17 3.62 -2.83
N SER A 91 16.26 4.83 -3.40
CA SER A 91 17.40 5.29 -4.22
C SER A 91 18.50 6.07 -3.47
N LYS A 92 18.45 6.16 -2.13
CA LYS A 92 19.56 6.70 -1.32
C LYS A 92 20.18 5.62 -0.43
N LYS A 93 20.96 4.73 -1.05
CA LYS A 93 22.31 4.31 -0.63
C LYS A 93 22.83 3.29 -1.62
#